data_AF-A0A0P1KT09-F1
#
_entry.id   AF-A0A0P1KT09-F1
#
_cell.length_a   1.000
_cell.length_b   1.000
_cell.length_c   1.000
_cell.angle_alpha   90.00
_cell.angle_beta   90.00
_cell.angle_gamma   90.00
#
_symmetry.space_group_name_H-M   'P 1'
#
loop_
_entity.id
_entity.type
_entity.pdbx_description
1 polymer ?
#
loop_
_entity_poly.entity_id
_entity_poly.type
_entity_poly.pdbx_seq_one_letter_code
_entity_poly.pdbx_strand_id
1 'polypeptide(L)'
;MARQNFVGLVVSQGKMQKTVKVRVETKVFNKRINKELFHRKDYLVHDEQAVSREGDLVRIEATRPLSRRKFFSVAEILKNKGQQFALFESQAKTQVMQEEAQKTREFLERRRAHETNESVLLDDVRTIQQALSQGQDAEELAEIKARYGIEHFTPDALKQLLQLDVLALEKSVVVQKSKIDTVQARVSELLQNEQDGDLLLRQHGVEDPQTLKSNIKKNLLRKYVMQEL
;
A
#
# COMPACT_ATOMS: atom_id res chain seq x y z
N MET A 1 -17.68 -26.52 41.00
CA MET A 1 -16.31 -26.10 41.39
C MET A 1 -15.73 -25.23 40.29
N ALA A 2 -14.98 -24.20 40.64
CA ALA A 2 -14.27 -23.38 39.67
C ALA A 2 -13.16 -24.21 38.98
N ARG A 3 -13.01 -24.06 37.65
CA ARG A 3 -11.93 -24.69 36.88
C ARG A 3 -10.70 -23.80 36.87
N GLN A 4 -9.51 -24.38 36.97
CA GLN A 4 -8.26 -23.64 36.77
C GLN A 4 -8.14 -23.23 35.30
N ASN A 5 -7.96 -21.94 35.05
CA ASN A 5 -7.86 -21.38 33.71
C ASN A 5 -6.49 -20.75 33.48
N PHE A 6 -5.98 -20.85 32.26
CA PHE A 6 -4.81 -20.11 31.81
C PHE A 6 -5.09 -19.47 30.46
N VAL A 7 -4.42 -18.35 30.19
CA VAL A 7 -4.34 -17.77 28.85
C VAL A 7 -2.98 -18.11 28.28
N GLY A 8 -2.95 -18.61 27.05
CA GLY A 8 -1.72 -19.02 26.40
C GLY A 8 -1.77 -18.87 24.88
N LEU A 9 -0.61 -18.99 24.26
CA LEU A 9 -0.44 -18.93 22.82
C LEU A 9 -0.23 -20.33 22.26
N VAL A 10 -0.92 -20.67 21.17
CA VAL A 10 -0.76 -21.94 20.48
C VAL A 10 0.56 -21.95 19.73
N VAL A 11 1.48 -22.82 20.15
CA VAL A 11 2.84 -22.91 19.57
C VAL A 11 2.91 -23.92 18.43
N SER A 12 2.21 -25.06 18.57
CA SER A 12 2.21 -26.06 17.51
C SER A 12 0.87 -26.75 17.37
N GLN A 13 0.40 -26.89 16.14
CA GLN A 13 -0.83 -27.55 15.77
C GLN A 13 -0.61 -28.48 14.56
N GLY A 14 -1.47 -29.48 14.36
CA GLY A 14 -1.36 -30.43 13.24
C GLY A 14 -0.34 -31.56 13.44
N LYS A 15 0.56 -31.46 14.42
CA LYS A 15 1.53 -32.52 14.75
C LYS A 15 0.93 -33.71 15.50
N MET A 16 -0.15 -33.50 16.24
CA MET A 16 -0.85 -34.52 17.02
C MET A 16 -2.36 -34.42 16.77
N GLN A 17 -3.05 -35.55 16.70
CA GLN A 17 -4.50 -35.57 16.51
C GLN A 17 -5.23 -35.03 17.74
N LYS A 18 -6.22 -34.16 17.51
CA LYS A 18 -7.08 -33.54 18.53
C LYS A 18 -6.32 -32.92 19.72
N THR A 19 -5.08 -32.51 19.49
CA THR A 19 -4.16 -32.06 20.54
C THR A 19 -3.30 -30.92 20.03
N VAL A 20 -3.25 -29.85 20.83
CA VAL A 20 -2.50 -28.64 20.52
C VAL A 20 -1.51 -28.36 21.65
N LYS A 21 -0.33 -27.83 21.30
CA LYS A 21 0.65 -27.37 22.30
C LYS A 21 0.44 -25.89 22.56
N VAL A 22 0.11 -25.54 23.79
CA VAL A 22 -0.14 -24.16 24.22
C VAL A 22 0.93 -23.73 25.22
N ARG A 23 1.59 -22.61 24.96
CA ARG A 23 2.52 -21.96 25.88
C ARG A 23 1.77 -21.00 26.77
N VAL A 24 1.86 -21.22 28.06
CA VAL A 24 1.33 -20.34 29.09
C VAL A 24 2.50 -19.58 29.72
N GLU A 25 2.30 -18.29 29.96
CA GLU A 25 3.25 -17.43 30.67
C GLU A 25 2.63 -16.99 32.00
N THR A 26 3.32 -17.30 33.10
CA THR A 26 2.91 -16.90 34.45
C THR A 26 3.98 -16.02 35.05
N LYS A 27 3.58 -14.92 35.71
CA LYS A 27 4.51 -14.08 36.44
C LYS A 27 4.94 -14.75 37.74
N VAL A 28 6.25 -14.83 37.97
CA VAL A 28 6.86 -15.40 39.17
C VAL A 28 7.92 -14.44 39.70
N PHE A 29 7.82 -14.09 40.97
CA PHE A 29 8.81 -13.25 41.64
C PHE A 29 10.05 -14.06 42.02
N ASN A 30 11.21 -13.70 41.44
CA ASN A 30 12.47 -14.32 41.80
C ASN A 30 13.13 -13.54 42.94
N LYS A 31 13.11 -14.11 44.16
CA LYS A 31 13.69 -13.50 45.38
C LYS A 31 15.18 -13.18 45.27
N ARG A 32 15.96 -14.01 44.56
CA ARG A 32 17.41 -13.81 44.42
C ARG A 32 17.75 -12.60 43.55
N ILE A 33 16.97 -12.39 42.50
CA ILE A 33 17.16 -11.28 41.54
C ILE A 33 16.34 -10.05 41.98
N ASN A 34 15.40 -10.22 42.92
CA ASN A 34 14.45 -9.20 43.36
C ASN A 34 13.67 -8.58 42.18
N LYS A 35 13.23 -9.43 41.24
CA LYS A 35 12.51 -9.03 40.03
C LYS A 35 11.40 -10.02 39.69
N GLU A 36 10.27 -9.51 39.21
CA GLU A 36 9.20 -10.32 38.62
C GLU A 36 9.58 -10.75 37.20
N LEU A 37 9.54 -12.05 36.94
CA LEU A 37 9.94 -12.67 35.68
C LEU A 37 8.78 -13.49 35.11
N PHE A 38 8.71 -13.61 33.79
CA PHE A 38 7.77 -14.52 33.16
C PHE A 38 8.34 -15.94 33.12
N HIS A 39 7.63 -16.87 33.76
CA HIS A 39 7.88 -18.30 33.66
C HIS A 39 6.96 -18.90 32.59
N ARG A 40 7.57 -19.45 31.54
CA ARG A 40 6.86 -20.10 30.42
C ARG A 40 6.78 -21.60 30.62
N LYS A 41 5.60 -22.18 30.38
CA LYS A 41 5.39 -23.63 30.40
C LYS A 41 4.46 -24.05 29.26
N ASP A 42 4.89 -25.08 28.54
CA ASP A 42 4.12 -25.62 27.41
C ASP A 42 3.23 -26.78 27.91
N TYR A 43 1.94 -26.71 27.60
CA TYR A 43 0.94 -27.71 27.95
C TYR A 43 0.42 -28.41 26.70
N LEU A 44 0.11 -29.71 26.85
CA LEU A 44 -0.66 -30.46 25.86
C LEU A 44 -2.14 -30.28 26.18
N VAL A 45 -2.86 -29.68 25.24
CA VAL A 45 -4.24 -29.23 25.42
C VAL A 45 -5.14 -29.96 24.43
N HIS A 46 -6.35 -30.33 24.88
CA HIS A 46 -7.38 -30.94 24.05
C HIS A 46 -8.05 -29.90 23.17
N ASP A 47 -8.09 -30.19 21.88
CA ASP A 47 -8.90 -29.45 20.91
C ASP A 47 -9.62 -30.48 20.06
N GLU A 48 -10.92 -30.65 20.32
CA GLU A 48 -11.71 -31.75 19.76
C GLU A 48 -12.07 -31.50 18.29
N GLN A 49 -12.35 -30.24 17.96
CA GLN A 49 -12.74 -29.76 16.63
C GLN A 49 -11.55 -29.24 15.81
N ALA A 50 -10.33 -29.25 16.39
CA ALA A 50 -9.10 -28.75 15.76
C ALA A 50 -9.22 -27.32 15.23
N VAL A 51 -9.94 -26.46 15.97
CA VAL A 51 -10.23 -25.08 15.57
C VAL A 51 -9.02 -24.18 15.72
N SER A 52 -8.19 -24.43 16.74
CA SER A 52 -7.03 -23.60 17.03
C SER A 52 -5.93 -23.81 15.97
N ARG A 53 -5.18 -22.77 15.64
CA ARG A 53 -3.98 -22.85 14.80
C ARG A 53 -2.78 -22.17 15.46
N GLU A 54 -1.60 -22.41 14.90
CA GLU A 54 -0.35 -21.82 15.38
C GLU A 54 -0.42 -20.28 15.36
N GLY A 55 -0.16 -19.65 16.50
CA GLY A 55 -0.25 -18.20 16.68
C GLY A 55 -1.56 -17.69 17.31
N ASP A 56 -2.56 -18.54 17.53
CA ASP A 56 -3.79 -18.14 18.22
C ASP A 56 -3.58 -17.95 19.73
N LEU A 57 -4.27 -16.97 20.31
CA LEU A 57 -4.36 -16.79 21.76
C LEU A 57 -5.60 -17.51 22.26
N VAL A 58 -5.43 -18.44 23.19
CA VAL A 58 -6.50 -19.31 23.68
C VAL A 58 -6.58 -19.27 25.20
N ARG A 59 -7.81 -19.36 25.71
CA ARG A 59 -8.08 -19.67 27.12
C ARG A 59 -8.21 -21.18 27.25
N ILE A 60 -7.37 -21.77 28.09
CA ILE A 60 -7.38 -23.19 28.39
C ILE A 60 -7.93 -23.42 29.79
N GLU A 61 -8.71 -24.48 29.96
CA GLU A 61 -9.32 -24.85 31.23
C GLU A 61 -8.91 -26.26 31.66
N ALA A 62 -8.79 -26.47 32.97
CA ALA A 62 -8.50 -27.78 33.54
C ALA A 62 -9.68 -28.74 33.34
N THR A 63 -9.35 -29.99 33.04
CA THR A 63 -10.28 -31.08 32.76
C THR A 63 -9.84 -32.35 33.48
N ARG A 64 -10.65 -33.41 33.40
CA ARG A 64 -10.20 -34.76 33.80
C ARG A 64 -8.94 -35.15 33.01
N PRO A 65 -8.08 -36.03 33.52
CA PRO A 65 -6.99 -36.59 32.73
C PRO A 65 -7.54 -37.23 31.44
N LEU A 66 -7.20 -36.64 30.29
CA LEU A 66 -7.57 -37.16 28.97
C LEU A 66 -6.48 -38.08 28.41
N SER A 67 -5.24 -37.89 28.86
CA SER A 67 -4.09 -38.75 28.55
C SER A 67 -3.00 -38.54 29.62
N ARG A 68 -1.89 -39.28 29.52
CA ARG A 68 -0.76 -39.26 30.49
C ARG A 68 -0.24 -37.85 30.83
N ARG A 69 -0.30 -36.91 29.89
CA ARG A 69 0.21 -35.54 30.04
C ARG A 69 -0.79 -34.45 29.64
N LYS A 70 -2.05 -34.81 29.44
CA LYS A 70 -3.08 -33.95 28.84
C LYS A 70 -4.23 -33.79 29.83
N PHE A 71 -4.23 -32.65 30.51
CA PHE A 71 -5.17 -32.32 31.60
C PHE A 71 -5.95 -31.03 31.34
N PHE A 72 -5.72 -30.38 30.20
CA PHE A 72 -6.35 -29.11 29.83
C PHE A 72 -7.09 -29.27 28.50
N SER A 73 -8.15 -28.48 28.32
CA SER A 73 -8.88 -28.32 27.05
C SER A 73 -8.95 -26.86 26.64
N VAL A 74 -9.07 -26.60 25.34
CA VAL A 74 -9.31 -25.25 24.81
C VAL A 74 -10.75 -24.89 25.14
N ALA A 75 -10.94 -23.85 25.94
CA ALA A 75 -12.27 -23.35 26.29
C ALA A 75 -12.73 -22.28 25.30
N GLU A 76 -11.81 -21.43 24.83
CA GLU A 76 -12.14 -20.26 24.01
C GLU A 76 -10.92 -19.75 23.24
N ILE A 77 -11.14 -19.28 22.01
CA ILE A 77 -10.13 -18.55 21.23
C ILE A 77 -10.34 -17.06 21.45
N LEU A 78 -9.40 -16.43 22.17
CA LEU A 78 -9.46 -15.00 22.51
C LEU A 78 -9.01 -14.11 21.34
N LYS A 79 -8.01 -14.56 20.57
CA LYS A 79 -7.51 -13.86 19.39
C LYS A 79 -7.12 -14.86 18.31
N ASN A 80 -7.76 -14.74 17.17
CA ASN A 80 -7.53 -15.58 16.01
C ASN A 80 -6.55 -14.89 15.04
N LYS A 81 -5.28 -15.32 15.08
CA LYS A 81 -4.23 -14.80 14.19
C LYS A 81 -3.71 -15.90 13.26
N GLY A 82 -3.59 -17.12 13.77
CA GLY A 82 -3.06 -18.25 13.04
C GLY A 82 -3.93 -18.70 11.87
N GLN A 83 -5.26 -18.62 11.99
CA GLN A 83 -6.14 -19.02 10.88
C GLN A 83 -6.04 -18.09 9.68
N GLN A 84 -5.77 -16.80 9.92
CA GLN A 84 -5.65 -15.81 8.85
C GLN A 84 -4.45 -16.11 7.93
N PHE A 85 -3.34 -16.60 8.49
CA PHE A 85 -2.11 -16.85 7.74
C PHE A 85 -2.28 -17.87 6.60
N ALA A 86 -3.02 -18.95 6.84
CA ALA A 86 -3.23 -19.95 5.80
C ALA A 86 -4.11 -19.46 4.65
N LEU A 87 -5.12 -18.62 4.97
CA LEU A 87 -5.97 -18.00 3.96
C LEU A 87 -5.15 -17.02 3.10
N PHE A 88 -4.33 -16.18 3.75
CA PHE A 88 -3.46 -15.23 3.05
C PHE A 88 -2.42 -15.94 2.18
N GLU A 89 -1.82 -17.04 2.64
CA GLU A 89 -0.86 -17.79 1.82
C GLU A 89 -1.50 -18.33 0.53
N SER A 90 -2.70 -18.90 0.62
CA SER A 90 -3.42 -19.40 -0.55
C SER A 90 -3.82 -18.28 -1.52
N GLN A 91 -4.29 -17.16 -0.98
CA GLN A 91 -4.66 -15.99 -1.79
C GLN A 91 -3.44 -15.38 -2.48
N ALA A 92 -2.33 -15.21 -1.76
CA ALA A 92 -1.09 -14.67 -2.31
C ALA A 92 -0.55 -15.54 -3.44
N LYS A 93 -0.51 -16.87 -3.28
CA LYS A 93 -0.09 -17.79 -4.35
C LYS A 93 -0.94 -17.64 -5.62
N THR A 94 -2.25 -17.51 -5.44
CA THR A 94 -3.18 -17.35 -6.57
C THR A 94 -2.97 -16.01 -7.28
N GLN A 95 -2.82 -14.93 -6.51
CA GLN A 95 -2.60 -13.58 -7.04
C GLN A 95 -1.26 -13.48 -7.78
N VAL A 96 -0.17 -13.98 -7.19
CA VAL A 96 1.16 -13.98 -7.81
C VAL A 96 1.14 -14.75 -9.13
N MET A 97 0.53 -15.94 -9.16
CA MET A 97 0.40 -16.74 -10.37
C MET A 97 -0.35 -15.99 -11.49
N GLN A 98 -1.43 -15.28 -11.16
CA GLN A 98 -2.20 -14.49 -12.12
C GLN A 98 -1.39 -13.30 -12.66
N GLU A 99 -0.70 -12.58 -11.76
CA GLU A 99 0.14 -11.43 -12.11
C GLU A 99 1.32 -11.84 -12.99
N GLU A 100 2.02 -12.92 -12.65
CA GLU A 100 3.13 -13.47 -13.45
C GLU A 100 2.67 -13.90 -14.85
N ALA A 101 1.50 -14.54 -14.95
CA ALA A 101 0.92 -14.93 -16.22
C ALA A 101 0.57 -13.70 -17.09
N GLN A 102 0.00 -12.65 -16.48
CA GLN A 102 -0.30 -11.41 -17.18
C GLN A 102 0.97 -10.72 -17.69
N LYS A 103 1.98 -10.55 -16.83
CA LYS A 103 3.26 -9.94 -17.21
C LYS A 103 3.98 -10.73 -18.29
N THR A 104 3.90 -12.05 -18.25
CA THR A 104 4.49 -12.91 -19.28
C THR A 104 3.79 -12.71 -20.62
N ARG A 105 2.46 -12.62 -20.63
CA ARG A 105 1.69 -12.32 -21.85
C ARG A 105 2.05 -10.95 -22.43
N GLU A 106 2.07 -9.92 -21.58
CA GLU A 106 2.47 -8.56 -21.96
C GLU A 106 3.89 -8.53 -22.53
N PHE A 107 4.83 -9.24 -21.90
CA PHE A 107 6.20 -9.37 -22.41
C PHE A 107 6.26 -10.03 -23.78
N LEU A 108 5.52 -11.12 -24.00
CA LEU A 108 5.47 -11.80 -25.30
C LEU A 108 4.82 -10.93 -26.37
N GLU A 109 3.77 -10.19 -26.04
CA GLU A 109 3.12 -9.22 -26.94
C GLU A 109 4.08 -8.08 -27.31
N ARG A 110 4.75 -7.49 -26.32
CA ARG A 110 5.77 -6.46 -26.53
C ARG A 110 6.93 -6.98 -27.40
N ARG A 111 7.37 -8.21 -27.16
CA ARG A 111 8.41 -8.86 -27.97
C ARG A 111 7.95 -9.05 -29.41
N ARG A 112 6.75 -9.58 -29.65
CA ARG A 112 6.17 -9.71 -30.99
C ARG A 112 6.05 -8.36 -31.68
N ALA A 113 5.59 -7.34 -30.99
CA ALA A 113 5.49 -5.98 -31.52
C ALA A 113 6.86 -5.39 -31.88
N HIS A 114 7.92 -5.72 -31.13
CA HIS A 114 9.29 -5.33 -31.48
C HIS A 114 9.85 -6.14 -32.66
N GLU A 115 9.50 -7.42 -32.80
CA GLU A 115 9.89 -8.24 -33.95
C GLU A 115 9.22 -7.73 -35.25
N THR A 116 8.01 -7.17 -35.18
CA THR A 116 7.34 -6.53 -36.33
C THR A 116 7.83 -5.12 -36.62
N ASN A 117 8.23 -4.37 -35.59
CA ASN A 117 8.65 -2.98 -35.71
C ASN A 117 10.18 -2.90 -35.73
N GLU A 118 10.78 -3.09 -36.91
CA GLU A 118 12.16 -2.64 -37.11
C GLU A 118 12.24 -1.11 -36.96
N SER A 119 13.36 -0.59 -36.45
CA SER A 119 13.50 0.84 -36.15
C SER A 119 13.69 1.67 -37.42
N VAL A 120 12.59 2.05 -38.08
CA VAL A 120 12.57 2.88 -39.31
C VAL A 120 12.28 4.36 -39.01
N LEU A 121 12.13 4.74 -37.75
CA LEU A 121 11.64 6.07 -37.33
C LEU A 121 12.43 7.25 -37.91
N LEU A 122 13.76 7.17 -38.01
CA LEU A 122 14.56 8.26 -38.56
C LEU A 122 14.36 8.45 -40.07
N ASP A 123 14.14 7.36 -40.78
CA ASP A 123 13.87 7.38 -42.21
C ASP A 123 12.42 7.85 -42.48
N ASP A 124 11.47 7.42 -41.64
CA ASP A 124 10.09 7.90 -41.66
C ASP A 124 10.01 9.42 -41.37
N VAL A 125 10.79 9.94 -40.42
CA VAL A 125 10.83 11.39 -40.15
C VAL A 125 11.43 12.17 -41.33
N ARG A 126 12.46 11.63 -41.99
CA ARG A 126 13.04 12.24 -43.19
C ARG A 126 12.05 12.31 -44.34
N THR A 127 11.32 11.22 -44.60
CA THR A 127 10.31 11.17 -45.66
C THR A 127 9.15 12.13 -45.38
N ILE A 128 8.66 12.20 -44.14
CA ILE A 128 7.64 13.19 -43.74
C ILE A 128 8.14 14.63 -43.97
N GLN A 129 9.39 14.94 -43.59
CA GLN A 129 9.96 16.27 -43.78
C GLN A 129 10.10 16.63 -45.27
N GLN A 130 10.51 15.68 -46.11
CA GLN A 130 10.61 15.86 -47.56
C GLN A 130 9.23 16.08 -48.19
N ALA A 131 8.23 15.28 -47.79
CA ALA A 131 6.87 15.41 -48.29
C ALA A 131 6.23 16.75 -47.93
N LEU A 132 6.45 17.24 -46.70
CA LEU A 132 5.98 18.57 -46.27
C LEU A 132 6.64 19.71 -47.06
N SER A 133 7.92 19.56 -47.43
CA SER A 133 8.66 20.53 -48.25
C SER A 133 8.18 20.56 -49.71
N GLN A 134 7.84 19.39 -50.26
CA GLN A 134 7.44 19.23 -51.66
C GLN A 134 5.93 19.37 -51.89
N GLY A 135 5.12 19.39 -50.83
CA GLY A 135 3.66 19.51 -50.91
C GLY A 135 2.99 18.29 -51.54
N GLN A 136 3.56 17.10 -51.38
CA GLN A 136 3.06 15.85 -51.97
C GLN A 136 2.10 15.09 -51.04
N ASP A 137 0.97 14.66 -51.59
CA ASP A 137 -0.06 13.77 -51.02
C ASP A 137 0.13 12.35 -51.59
N ALA A 138 -0.30 11.21 -51.04
CA ALA A 138 -0.90 10.79 -49.77
C ALA A 138 -0.73 9.25 -49.59
N GLU A 139 -0.31 8.53 -50.65
CA GLU A 139 -0.24 7.06 -50.70
C GLU A 139 0.97 6.51 -49.96
N GLU A 140 2.18 7.02 -50.21
CA GLU A 140 3.41 6.61 -49.50
C GLU A 140 3.36 6.97 -48.01
N LEU A 141 2.58 7.99 -47.68
CA LEU A 141 2.37 8.48 -46.33
C LEU A 141 1.28 7.71 -45.57
N ALA A 142 0.45 6.91 -46.25
CA ALA A 142 -0.65 6.17 -45.62
C ALA A 142 -0.14 5.06 -44.68
N GLU A 143 0.94 4.37 -45.06
CA GLU A 143 1.59 3.36 -44.22
C GLU A 143 2.22 3.99 -42.97
N ILE A 144 2.86 5.14 -43.13
CA ILE A 144 3.45 5.91 -42.04
C ILE A 144 2.34 6.43 -41.11
N LYS A 145 1.22 6.93 -41.65
CA LYS A 145 0.05 7.33 -40.87
C LYS A 145 -0.53 6.18 -40.06
N ALA A 146 -0.64 4.99 -40.66
CA ALA A 146 -1.15 3.81 -39.97
C ALA A 146 -0.21 3.32 -38.86
N ARG A 147 1.11 3.37 -39.09
CA ARG A 147 2.14 2.97 -38.11
C ARG A 147 2.14 3.86 -36.87
N TYR A 148 1.91 5.17 -37.04
CA TYR A 148 1.97 6.16 -35.97
C TYR A 148 0.62 6.72 -35.50
N GLY A 149 -0.48 6.34 -36.15
CA GLY A 149 -1.84 6.77 -35.79
C GLY A 149 -2.13 8.26 -36.04
N ILE A 150 -1.58 8.85 -37.11
CA ILE A 150 -1.75 10.29 -37.42
C ILE A 150 -2.73 10.48 -38.57
N GLU A 151 -3.72 11.36 -38.38
CA GLU A 151 -4.72 11.67 -39.41
C GLU A 151 -4.19 12.68 -40.46
N HIS A 152 -3.47 13.72 -40.02
CA HIS A 152 -2.95 14.79 -40.88
C HIS A 152 -1.49 15.15 -40.56
N PHE A 153 -0.65 15.31 -41.59
CA PHE A 153 0.72 15.80 -41.44
C PHE A 153 0.73 17.33 -41.37
N THR A 154 0.36 17.87 -40.22
CA THR A 154 0.60 19.28 -39.89
C THR A 154 2.04 19.43 -39.35
N PRO A 155 2.63 20.64 -39.38
CA PRO A 155 3.90 20.91 -38.69
C PRO A 155 3.89 20.53 -37.20
N ASP A 156 2.71 20.46 -36.59
CA ASP A 156 2.52 20.05 -35.20
C ASP A 156 2.45 18.53 -35.02
N ALA A 157 2.10 17.75 -36.05
CA ALA A 157 2.12 16.29 -36.01
C ALA A 157 3.55 15.73 -35.79
N LEU A 158 4.57 16.37 -36.38
CA LEU A 158 5.98 16.02 -36.12
C LEU A 158 6.38 16.28 -34.66
N LYS A 159 5.87 17.36 -34.05
CA LYS A 159 6.11 17.64 -32.62
C LYS A 159 5.41 16.62 -31.73
N GLN A 160 4.24 16.13 -32.14
CA GLN A 160 3.50 15.10 -31.44
C GLN A 160 4.21 13.73 -31.52
N LEU A 161 4.78 13.37 -32.68
CA LEU A 161 5.57 12.14 -32.84
C LEU A 161 6.84 12.13 -31.98
N LEU A 162 7.52 13.27 -31.92
CA LEU A 162 8.76 13.44 -31.18
C LEU A 162 8.52 13.90 -29.74
N GLN A 163 7.27 13.83 -29.25
CA GLN A 163 6.94 14.21 -27.90
C GLN A 163 7.57 13.21 -26.92
N LEU A 164 8.61 13.66 -26.22
CA LEU A 164 9.26 12.87 -25.19
C LEU A 164 8.51 13.00 -23.87
N ASP A 165 8.34 11.89 -23.17
CA ASP A 165 7.76 11.85 -21.82
C ASP A 165 8.51 12.77 -20.85
N VAL A 166 9.82 12.95 -21.06
CA VAL A 166 10.67 13.83 -20.24
C VAL A 166 10.17 15.28 -20.27
N LEU A 167 9.72 15.79 -21.42
CA LEU A 167 9.20 17.16 -21.54
C LEU A 167 7.83 17.31 -20.84
N ALA A 168 6.99 16.28 -20.91
CA ALA A 168 5.73 16.26 -20.18
C ALA A 168 5.97 16.20 -18.66
N LEU A 169 6.96 15.41 -18.24
CA LEU A 169 7.37 15.27 -16.84
C LEU A 169 7.97 16.58 -16.33
N GLU A 170 8.81 17.26 -17.11
CA GLU A 170 9.35 18.59 -16.79
C GLU A 170 8.23 19.60 -16.56
N LYS A 171 7.25 19.69 -17.46
CA LYS A 171 6.07 20.55 -17.28
C LYS A 171 5.32 20.22 -16.00
N SER A 172 5.13 18.94 -15.70
CA SER A 172 4.46 18.50 -14.47
C SER A 172 5.22 18.92 -13.21
N VAL A 173 6.55 18.83 -13.23
CA VAL A 173 7.43 19.25 -12.13
C VAL A 173 7.39 20.76 -11.95
N VAL A 174 7.39 21.54 -13.04
CA VAL A 174 7.24 23.00 -12.97
C VAL A 174 5.90 23.40 -12.36
N VAL A 175 4.81 22.73 -12.73
CA VAL A 175 3.48 22.96 -12.13
C VAL A 175 3.45 22.57 -10.65
N GLN A 176 4.07 21.44 -10.28
CA GLN A 176 4.16 21.05 -8.88
C GLN A 176 5.00 22.05 -8.07
N LYS A 177 6.10 22.54 -8.63
CA LYS A 177 6.95 23.56 -8.00
C LYS A 177 6.21 24.88 -7.82
N SER A 178 5.51 25.36 -8.84
CA SER A 178 4.73 26.59 -8.72
C SER A 178 3.62 26.47 -7.67
N LYS A 179 2.96 25.31 -7.57
CA LYS A 179 2.00 25.04 -6.49
C LYS A 179 2.66 25.12 -5.11
N ILE A 180 3.83 24.50 -4.92
CA ILE A 180 4.57 24.58 -3.66
C ILE A 180 4.95 26.03 -3.34
N ASP A 181 5.48 26.77 -4.31
CA ASP A 181 5.91 28.15 -4.14
C ASP A 181 4.73 29.07 -3.79
N THR A 182 3.57 28.90 -4.44
CA THR A 182 2.35 29.67 -4.14
C THR A 182 1.82 29.39 -2.74
N VAL A 183 1.76 28.12 -2.31
CA VAL A 183 1.36 27.75 -0.94
C VAL A 183 2.33 28.36 0.07
N GLN A 184 3.64 28.24 -0.14
CA GLN A 184 4.64 28.76 0.78
C GLN A 184 4.58 30.29 0.88
N ALA A 185 4.50 30.98 -0.25
CA ALA A 185 4.36 32.43 -0.28
C ALA A 185 3.11 32.87 0.47
N ARG A 186 1.96 32.27 0.17
CA ARG A 186 0.68 32.62 0.80
C ARG A 186 0.67 32.35 2.30
N VAL A 187 1.20 31.20 2.74
CA VAL A 187 1.34 30.90 4.16
C VAL A 187 2.29 31.90 4.83
N SER A 188 3.41 32.26 4.19
CA SER A 188 4.36 33.22 4.77
C SER A 188 3.75 34.61 4.93
N GLU A 189 2.95 35.06 3.97
CA GLU A 189 2.20 36.31 4.01
C GLU A 189 1.20 36.31 5.19
N LEU A 190 0.41 35.25 5.35
CA LEU A 190 -0.56 35.10 6.44
C LEU A 190 0.08 34.94 7.83
N LEU A 191 1.37 34.55 7.88
CA LEU A 191 2.13 34.50 9.14
C LEU A 191 2.77 35.85 9.50
N GLN A 192 3.05 36.70 8.51
CA GLN A 192 3.57 38.06 8.72
C GLN A 192 2.43 39.01 9.11
N ASN A 193 1.26 38.88 8.49
CA ASN A 193 0.07 39.69 8.76
C ASN A 193 -0.93 38.92 9.62
N GLU A 194 -0.89 39.11 10.95
CA GLU A 194 -1.78 38.39 11.86
C GLU A 194 -3.28 38.67 11.63
N GLN A 195 -3.61 39.90 11.16
CA GLN A 195 -4.98 40.33 10.88
C GLN A 195 -5.58 39.58 9.67
N ASP A 196 -4.81 39.42 8.60
CA ASP A 196 -5.24 38.70 7.39
C ASP A 196 -5.43 37.21 7.68
N GLY A 197 -4.55 36.64 8.52
CA GLY A 197 -4.70 35.29 9.03
C GLY A 197 -6.00 35.10 9.83
N ASP A 198 -6.33 36.03 10.74
CA ASP A 198 -7.57 35.97 11.52
C ASP A 198 -8.83 36.13 10.66
N LEU A 199 -8.77 36.97 9.63
CA LEU A 199 -9.86 37.16 8.67
C LEU A 199 -10.12 35.88 7.87
N LEU A 200 -9.07 35.23 7.36
CA LEU A 200 -9.20 33.97 6.63
C LEU A 200 -9.77 32.86 7.52
N LEU A 201 -9.32 32.77 8.77
CA LEU A 201 -9.86 31.79 9.73
C LEU A 201 -11.35 32.03 10.01
N ARG A 202 -11.79 33.29 10.11
CA ARG A 202 -13.20 33.64 10.25
C ARG A 202 -14.02 33.29 9.02
N GLN A 203 -13.50 33.53 7.82
CA GLN A 203 -14.16 33.14 6.56
C GLN A 203 -14.41 31.63 6.48
N HIS A 204 -13.47 30.83 6.98
CA HIS A 204 -13.57 29.37 7.06
C HIS A 204 -14.27 28.84 8.33
N GLY A 205 -14.90 29.72 9.13
CA GLY A 205 -15.81 29.34 10.21
C GLY A 205 -15.19 29.20 11.62
N VAL A 206 -14.02 29.79 11.87
CA VAL A 206 -13.43 29.85 13.22
C VAL A 206 -13.92 31.11 13.96
N GLU A 207 -14.79 30.93 14.96
CA GLU A 207 -15.46 32.02 15.69
C GLU A 207 -14.48 32.91 16.48
N ASP A 208 -13.50 32.32 17.18
CA ASP A 208 -12.49 33.05 17.97
C ASP A 208 -11.03 32.67 17.63
N PRO A 209 -10.43 33.26 16.59
CA PRO A 209 -9.03 32.99 16.22
C PRO A 209 -7.99 33.37 17.27
N GLN A 210 -8.31 34.34 18.14
CA GLN A 210 -7.39 34.91 19.13
C GLN A 210 -7.21 34.04 20.38
N THR A 211 -8.19 33.20 20.70
CA THR A 211 -8.13 32.29 21.84
C THR A 211 -7.35 31.02 21.53
N LEU A 212 -7.09 30.75 20.24
CA LEU A 212 -6.37 29.58 19.78
C LEU A 212 -4.87 29.68 20.06
N LYS A 213 -4.27 28.54 20.43
CA LYS A 213 -2.81 28.42 20.53
C LYS A 213 -2.17 28.68 19.17
N SER A 214 -1.01 29.36 19.18
CA SER A 214 -0.29 29.76 17.96
C SER A 214 -0.02 28.60 16.98
N ASN A 215 0.35 27.42 17.47
CA ASN A 215 0.57 26.25 16.62
C ASN A 215 -0.72 25.72 15.96
N ILE A 216 -1.85 25.79 16.65
CA ILE A 216 -3.16 25.38 16.12
C ILE A 216 -3.59 26.36 15.02
N LYS A 217 -3.45 27.67 15.27
CA LYS A 217 -3.69 28.73 14.30
C LYS A 217 -2.86 28.53 13.02
N LYS A 218 -1.56 28.26 13.15
CA LYS A 218 -0.65 27.98 12.02
C LYS A 218 -1.06 26.74 11.21
N ASN A 219 -1.47 25.66 11.88
CA ASN A 219 -1.89 24.44 11.20
C ASN A 219 -3.23 24.62 10.46
N LEU A 220 -4.18 25.36 11.04
CA LEU A 220 -5.44 25.70 10.39
C LEU A 220 -5.21 26.56 9.16
N LEU A 221 -4.38 27.61 9.26
CA LEU A 221 -4.02 28.45 8.11
C LEU A 221 -3.40 27.62 6.98
N ARG A 222 -2.43 26.74 7.28
CA ARG A 222 -1.85 25.82 6.29
C ARG A 222 -2.90 24.92 5.65
N LYS A 223 -3.82 24.38 6.44
CA LYS A 223 -4.89 23.50 5.95
C LYS A 223 -5.83 24.24 5.00
N TYR A 224 -6.23 25.46 5.33
CA TYR A 224 -7.15 26.25 4.49
C TYR A 224 -6.47 26.75 3.22
N VAL A 225 -5.20 27.19 3.28
CA VAL A 225 -4.42 27.53 2.07
C VAL A 225 -4.25 26.33 1.15
N MET A 226 -4.09 25.11 1.69
CA MET A 226 -4.05 23.88 0.91
C MET A 226 -5.41 23.45 0.33
N GLN A 227 -6.53 24.00 0.82
CA GLN A 227 -7.87 23.73 0.27
C GLN A 227 -8.27 24.73 -0.82
N GLU A 228 -7.71 25.93 -0.81
CA GLU A 228 -7.96 26.98 -1.80
C GLU A 228 -7.17 26.79 -3.12
N LEU A 229 -6.14 25.95 -3.13
CA LEU A 229 -5.21 25.71 -4.25
C LEU A 229 -5.25 24.27 -4.78
#